data_AF-A0A2U1FMN3-F1
#
_entry.id   AF-A0A2U1FMN3-F1
#
_cell.length_a   1.000
_cell.length_b   1.000
_cell.length_c   1.000
_cell.angle_alpha   90.00
_cell.angle_beta   90.00
_cell.angle_gamma   90.00
#
_symmetry.space_group_name_H-M   'P 1'
#
loop_
_entity.id
_entity.type
_entity.pdbx_description
1 polymer ?
#
loop_
_entity_poly.entity_id
_entity_poly.type
_entity_poly.pdbx_seq_one_letter_code
_entity_poly.pdbx_strand_id
1 'polypeptide(L)'
;MSTHRVVISIGSNSAADVHVPAAMDLLRHSYQGIRFSTPLETEPINFPFPSGPFTNVTADFYSDESPEAICRNLKDMESHLGRIRTKPFDGRVAIDLDLIIWDSQIMKDIDYSRPYIQAGLRELGININTQFNMMKESKSEAFFHAQPNNWNCAQSIQKGLQEVTGMTDEEIEAQYRSKGGGRAEGGLCGALYAANCILEAKSLKPVTQEFEAYAGATTCRALKGELKFPCIQCVRLAENLAEQRLSSLPTEG
;
A
#
# COMPACT_ATOMS: atom_id res chain seq x y z
N MET A 1 19.72 14.64 15.53
CA MET A 1 18.38 14.61 14.91
C MET A 1 18.28 13.33 14.13
N SER A 2 17.14 12.63 14.21
CA SER A 2 16.93 11.41 13.43
C SER A 2 16.64 11.81 11.99
N THR A 3 17.32 11.19 11.03
CA THR A 3 17.06 11.40 9.61
C THR A 3 16.10 10.32 9.11
N HIS A 4 15.04 10.74 8.45
CA HIS A 4 13.99 9.90 7.92
C HIS A 4 14.13 9.78 6.40
N ARG A 5 13.87 8.60 5.85
CA ARG A 5 13.83 8.41 4.40
C ARG A 5 12.53 8.95 3.84
N VAL A 6 12.59 9.68 2.74
CA VAL A 6 11.43 10.34 2.15
C VAL A 6 11.37 10.01 0.67
N VAL A 7 10.19 9.61 0.18
CA VAL A 7 9.92 9.48 -1.24
C VAL A 7 8.75 10.37 -1.61
N ILE A 8 8.92 11.16 -2.67
CA ILE A 8 7.89 12.05 -3.21
C ILE A 8 7.61 11.76 -4.68
N SER A 9 6.39 12.04 -5.12
CA SER A 9 6.03 12.11 -6.53
C SER A 9 6.08 13.55 -7.02
N ILE A 10 6.49 13.72 -8.28
CA ILE A 10 6.51 14.98 -9.01
C ILE A 10 5.73 14.75 -10.30
N GLY A 11 4.72 15.57 -10.58
CA GLY A 11 3.89 15.43 -11.78
C GLY A 11 3.55 16.77 -12.42
N SER A 12 3.57 16.84 -13.75
CA SER A 12 3.15 18.03 -14.51
C SER A 12 2.53 17.63 -15.85
N ASN A 13 1.45 18.29 -16.27
CA ASN A 13 0.86 18.14 -17.61
C ASN A 13 0.82 19.46 -18.41
N SER A 14 1.36 20.54 -17.84
CA SER A 14 1.33 21.87 -18.45
C SER A 14 2.72 22.46 -18.41
N ALA A 15 3.33 22.68 -19.58
CA ALA A 15 4.73 23.13 -19.72
C ALA A 15 5.69 22.27 -18.86
N ALA A 16 5.52 20.95 -18.94
CA ALA A 16 6.23 20.00 -18.08
C ALA A 16 7.75 20.02 -18.30
N ASP A 17 8.20 20.33 -19.51
CA ASP A 17 9.59 20.57 -19.90
C ASP A 17 10.23 21.77 -19.19
N VAL A 18 9.41 22.67 -18.63
CA VAL A 18 9.85 23.81 -17.82
C VAL A 18 9.63 23.54 -16.33
N HIS A 19 8.43 23.11 -15.94
CA HIS A 19 8.08 22.98 -14.53
C HIS A 19 8.76 21.80 -13.83
N VAL A 20 8.95 20.66 -14.51
CA VAL A 20 9.61 19.50 -13.89
C VAL A 20 11.08 19.81 -13.57
N PRO A 21 11.91 20.34 -14.50
CA PRO A 21 13.26 20.77 -14.16
C PRO A 21 13.31 21.82 -13.06
N ALA A 22 12.44 22.83 -13.10
CA ALA A 22 12.38 23.87 -12.07
C ALA A 22 12.06 23.30 -10.68
N ALA A 23 11.13 22.35 -10.60
CA ALA A 23 10.81 21.65 -9.36
C ALA A 23 11.99 20.83 -8.84
N MET A 24 12.65 20.07 -9.73
CA MET A 24 13.83 19.27 -9.37
C MET A 24 14.97 20.15 -8.85
N ASP A 25 15.20 21.31 -9.47
CA ASP A 25 16.21 22.26 -9.01
C ASP A 25 15.85 22.84 -7.64
N LEU A 26 14.61 23.28 -7.43
CA LEU A 26 14.17 23.78 -6.13
C LEU A 26 14.33 22.72 -5.02
N LEU A 27 13.94 21.48 -5.31
CA LEU A 27 14.08 20.35 -4.39
C LEU A 27 15.55 20.02 -4.09
N ARG A 28 16.46 20.10 -5.06
CA ARG A 28 17.91 19.92 -4.82
C ARG A 28 18.48 20.95 -3.87
N HIS A 29 18.00 22.20 -3.94
CA HIS A 29 18.45 23.25 -3.03
C HIS A 29 17.93 23.02 -1.60
N SER A 30 16.72 22.48 -1.46
CA SER A 30 16.11 22.23 -0.14
C SER A 30 16.58 20.93 0.52
N TYR A 31 16.78 19.86 -0.26
CA TYR A 31 17.06 18.51 0.24
C TYR A 31 18.38 17.99 -0.34
N GLN A 32 19.45 18.11 0.45
CA GLN A 32 20.77 17.66 0.02
C GLN A 32 20.80 16.15 -0.22
N GLY A 33 21.43 15.74 -1.32
CA GLY A 33 21.55 14.32 -1.68
C GLY A 33 20.28 13.70 -2.28
N ILE A 34 19.25 14.51 -2.59
CA ILE A 34 18.06 14.02 -3.30
C ILE A 34 18.43 13.40 -4.64
N ARG A 35 17.85 12.22 -4.88
CA ARG A 35 17.96 11.45 -6.12
C ARG A 35 16.63 11.47 -6.85
N PHE A 36 16.67 11.42 -8.17
CA PHE A 36 15.49 11.42 -9.03
C PHE A 36 15.55 10.24 -9.99
N SER A 37 14.39 9.66 -10.25
CA SER A 37 14.20 8.73 -11.37
C SER A 37 14.18 9.48 -12.70
N THR A 38 14.28 8.72 -13.79
CA THR A 38 14.15 9.25 -15.14
C THR A 38 12.72 9.77 -15.35
N PRO A 39 12.53 10.99 -15.90
CA PRO A 39 11.21 11.51 -16.24
C PRO A 39 10.46 10.56 -17.17
N LEU A 40 9.23 10.22 -16.80
CA LEU A 40 8.39 9.29 -17.53
C LEU A 40 7.08 9.99 -17.94
N GLU A 41 6.83 10.02 -19.24
CA GLU A 41 5.56 10.49 -19.79
C GLU A 41 4.50 9.39 -19.70
N THR A 42 3.31 9.72 -19.20
CA THR A 42 2.19 8.79 -19.05
C THR A 42 0.86 9.45 -19.39
N GLU A 43 -0.08 8.66 -19.91
CA GLU A 43 -1.49 9.08 -19.97
C GLU A 43 -2.03 9.41 -18.57
N PRO A 44 -2.99 10.34 -18.44
CA PRO A 44 -3.61 10.66 -17.16
C PRO A 44 -4.31 9.43 -16.55
N ILE A 45 -3.98 9.11 -15.30
CA ILE A 45 -4.58 7.98 -14.56
C ILE A 45 -5.57 8.51 -13.52
N ASN A 46 -6.85 8.16 -13.64
CA ASN A 46 -7.93 8.61 -12.76
C ASN A 46 -8.03 10.15 -12.66
N PHE A 47 -7.73 10.86 -13.74
CA PHE A 47 -7.80 12.32 -13.81
C PHE A 47 -9.09 12.75 -14.50
N PRO A 48 -10.04 13.39 -13.81
CA PRO A 48 -11.40 13.60 -14.31
C PRO A 48 -11.53 14.77 -15.30
N PHE A 49 -10.42 15.34 -15.75
CA PHE A 49 -10.40 16.48 -16.67
C PHE A 49 -9.68 16.11 -17.97
N PRO A 50 -10.17 16.56 -19.13
CA PRO A 50 -9.42 16.44 -20.38
C PRO A 50 -8.04 17.07 -20.22
N SER A 51 -6.98 16.32 -20.52
CA SER A 51 -5.61 16.82 -20.45
C SER A 51 -4.70 16.05 -21.40
N GLY A 52 -3.55 16.65 -21.69
CA GLY A 52 -2.43 15.93 -22.31
C GLY A 52 -1.72 15.02 -21.31
N PRO A 53 -0.66 14.33 -21.75
CA PRO A 53 0.08 13.43 -20.90
C PRO A 53 0.77 14.16 -19.74
N PHE A 54 1.02 13.42 -18.67
CA PHE A 54 1.79 13.88 -17.53
C PHE A 54 3.25 13.43 -17.66
N THR A 55 4.20 14.32 -17.37
CA THR A 55 5.57 13.95 -17.04
C THR A 55 5.65 13.70 -15.54
N ASN A 56 6.05 12.48 -15.16
CA ASN A 56 6.17 12.05 -13.78
C ASN A 56 7.62 11.74 -13.41
N VAL A 57 8.02 12.12 -12.20
CA VAL A 57 9.32 11.80 -11.60
C VAL A 57 9.10 11.35 -10.15
N THR A 58 9.77 10.28 -9.74
CA THR A 58 9.91 9.88 -8.33
C THR A 58 11.22 10.44 -7.78
N ALA A 59 11.21 10.98 -6.56
CA ALA A 59 12.40 11.46 -5.88
C ALA A 59 12.58 10.82 -4.49
N ASP A 60 13.84 10.63 -4.07
CA ASP A 60 14.24 9.96 -2.82
C ASP A 60 15.34 10.75 -2.12
N PHE A 61 15.15 11.01 -0.83
CA PHE A 61 16.09 11.76 0.00
C PHE A 61 15.95 11.42 1.47
N TYR A 62 16.83 11.98 2.30
CA TYR A 62 16.70 11.94 3.76
C TYR A 62 16.45 13.34 4.31
N SER A 63 15.60 13.46 5.32
CA SER A 63 15.31 14.72 6.01
C SER A 63 15.05 14.47 7.50
N ASP A 64 15.38 15.43 8.35
CA ASP A 64 15.03 15.45 9.77
C ASP A 64 13.68 16.15 10.04
N GLU A 65 13.01 16.61 8.99
CA GLU A 65 11.69 17.22 9.05
C GLU A 65 10.58 16.21 9.26
N SER A 66 9.50 16.64 9.93
CA SER A 66 8.29 15.83 10.08
C SER A 66 7.51 15.72 8.76
N PRO A 67 6.65 14.69 8.59
CA PRO A 67 5.77 14.58 7.43
C PRO A 67 4.94 15.86 7.16
N GLU A 68 4.47 16.52 8.22
CA GLU A 68 3.68 17.75 8.14
C GLU A 68 4.51 18.95 7.67
N ALA A 69 5.79 19.02 8.06
CA ALA A 69 6.71 20.05 7.59
C ALA A 69 7.04 19.85 6.11
N ILE A 70 7.38 18.61 5.71
CA ILE A 70 7.62 18.26 4.31
C ILE A 70 6.39 18.58 3.45
N CYS A 71 5.20 18.13 3.85
CA CYS A 71 3.96 18.40 3.11
C CYS A 71 3.66 19.91 2.97
N ARG A 72 4.01 20.72 3.96
CA ARG A 72 3.88 22.19 3.86
C ARG A 72 4.87 22.76 2.87
N ASN A 73 6.15 22.38 2.96
CA ASN A 73 7.18 22.86 2.05
C ASN A 73 6.86 22.50 0.60
N LEU A 74 6.39 21.27 0.34
CA LEU A 74 5.98 20.84 -1.00
C LEU A 74 4.84 21.73 -1.56
N LYS A 75 3.83 22.06 -0.76
CA LYS A 75 2.72 22.95 -1.18
C LYS A 75 3.18 24.39 -1.43
N ASP A 76 4.15 24.87 -0.66
CA ASP A 76 4.75 26.19 -0.87
C ASP A 76 5.55 26.22 -2.18
N MET A 77 6.29 25.15 -2.47
CA MET A 77 7.00 24.96 -3.75
C MET A 77 6.04 24.88 -4.94
N GLU A 78 4.94 24.12 -4.82
CA GLU A 78 3.90 24.07 -5.86
C GLU A 78 3.37 25.46 -6.17
N SER A 79 3.05 26.22 -5.12
CA SER A 79 2.50 27.58 -5.25
C SER A 79 3.52 28.52 -5.89
N HIS A 80 4.80 28.41 -5.51
CA HIS A 80 5.90 29.17 -6.10
C HIS A 80 6.11 28.85 -7.59
N LEU A 81 5.91 27.61 -7.99
CA LEU A 81 6.05 27.11 -9.36
C LEU A 81 4.79 27.27 -10.21
N GLY A 82 3.80 28.03 -9.73
CA GLY A 82 2.64 28.41 -10.53
C GLY A 82 1.45 27.44 -10.45
N ARG A 83 1.39 26.56 -9.44
CA ARG A 83 0.18 25.77 -9.19
C ARG A 83 -0.96 26.68 -8.72
N ILE A 84 -1.95 26.86 -9.58
CA ILE A 84 -3.16 27.62 -9.29
C ILE A 84 -4.28 26.64 -8.90
N ARG A 85 -4.92 26.86 -7.74
CA ARG A 85 -6.01 26.01 -7.20
C ARG A 85 -7.40 26.68 -7.28
N THR A 86 -7.56 27.66 -8.16
CA THR A 86 -8.83 28.41 -8.33
C THR A 86 -9.84 27.62 -9.15
N LYS A 87 -11.14 27.83 -8.90
CA LYS A 87 -12.23 27.30 -9.72
C LYS A 87 -12.68 28.34 -10.76
N PRO A 88 -13.10 27.91 -11.97
CA PRO A 88 -13.14 26.53 -12.46
C PRO A 88 -11.73 25.98 -12.77
N PHE A 89 -11.52 24.70 -12.48
CA PHE A 89 -10.26 24.02 -12.79
C PHE A 89 -10.31 23.54 -14.25
N ASP A 90 -9.29 23.89 -15.03
CA ASP A 90 -9.22 23.66 -16.47
C ASP A 90 -8.40 22.42 -16.85
N GLY A 91 -8.01 21.60 -15.87
CA GLY A 91 -7.20 20.41 -16.08
C GLY A 91 -5.69 20.67 -16.13
N ARG A 92 -5.23 21.92 -16.08
CA ARG A 92 -3.79 22.24 -16.09
C ARG A 92 -3.16 22.09 -14.71
N VAL A 93 -2.08 21.34 -14.69
CA VAL A 93 -1.26 21.03 -13.52
C VAL A 93 0.16 21.48 -13.85
N ALA A 94 0.52 22.69 -13.41
CA ALA A 94 1.87 23.23 -13.57
C ALA A 94 2.89 22.33 -12.87
N ILE A 95 2.67 22.03 -11.58
CA ILE A 95 3.40 21.01 -10.85
C ILE A 95 2.51 20.46 -9.72
N ASP A 96 2.70 19.19 -9.39
CA ASP A 96 2.09 18.45 -8.30
C ASP A 96 3.19 17.73 -7.54
N LEU A 97 3.29 17.96 -6.23
CA LEU A 97 4.34 17.43 -5.36
C LEU A 97 3.72 16.76 -4.15
N ASP A 98 3.89 15.45 -4.03
CA ASP A 98 3.25 14.69 -2.96
C ASP A 98 4.23 13.77 -2.22
N LEU A 99 4.11 13.75 -0.89
CA LEU A 99 4.76 12.77 -0.04
C LEU A 99 4.12 11.39 -0.21
N ILE A 100 4.87 10.43 -0.74
CA ILE A 100 4.40 9.06 -0.99
C ILE A 100 4.83 8.12 0.13
N ILE A 101 6.09 8.20 0.58
CA ILE A 101 6.63 7.37 1.66
C ILE A 101 7.41 8.21 2.66
N TRP A 102 7.23 7.89 3.94
CA TRP A 102 8.07 8.34 5.04
C TRP A 102 8.59 7.13 5.83
N ASP A 103 9.90 6.96 5.87
CA ASP A 103 10.62 5.74 6.29
C ASP A 103 10.10 4.47 5.61
N SER A 104 9.28 3.69 6.32
CA SER A 104 8.66 2.45 5.83
C SER A 104 7.14 2.57 5.68
N GLN A 105 6.58 3.76 5.96
CA GLN A 105 5.15 4.04 5.92
C GLN A 105 4.75 4.61 4.56
N ILE A 106 3.73 4.01 3.95
CA ILE A 106 3.06 4.56 2.76
C ILE A 106 2.08 5.63 3.22
N MET A 107 2.26 6.85 2.70
CA MET A 107 1.45 8.03 3.04
C MET A 107 0.29 8.22 2.05
N LYS A 108 0.45 7.77 0.81
CA LYS A 108 -0.57 7.77 -0.24
C LYS A 108 -0.58 6.43 -0.97
N ASP A 109 -1.50 5.56 -0.60
CA ASP A 109 -1.61 4.18 -1.09
C ASP A 109 -1.98 4.10 -2.58
N ILE A 110 -2.95 4.90 -3.02
CA ILE A 110 -3.37 4.97 -4.42
C ILE A 110 -2.20 5.44 -5.28
N ASP A 111 -1.54 6.54 -4.90
CA ASP A 111 -0.42 7.09 -5.67
C ASP A 111 0.80 6.17 -5.63
N TYR A 112 1.09 5.55 -4.48
CA TYR A 112 2.11 4.52 -4.36
C TYR A 112 1.91 3.38 -5.36
N SER A 113 0.67 2.94 -5.58
CA SER A 113 0.36 1.84 -6.51
C SER A 113 0.54 2.19 -8.00
N ARG A 114 0.74 3.48 -8.34
CA ARG A 114 0.80 3.91 -9.73
C ARG A 114 2.04 3.34 -10.45
N PRO A 115 1.91 2.90 -11.71
CA PRO A 115 3.02 2.26 -12.44
C PRO A 115 4.30 3.09 -12.52
N TYR A 116 4.18 4.42 -12.69
CA TYR A 116 5.33 5.31 -12.77
C TYR A 116 6.06 5.50 -11.44
N ILE A 117 5.35 5.43 -10.31
CA ILE A 117 5.97 5.42 -8.97
C ILE A 117 6.72 4.11 -8.77
N GLN A 118 6.09 2.97 -9.09
CA GLN A 118 6.74 1.66 -8.99
C GLN A 118 7.97 1.55 -9.90
N ALA A 119 7.93 2.15 -11.10
CA ALA A 119 9.09 2.24 -11.98
C ALA A 119 10.22 3.08 -11.36
N GLY A 120 9.90 4.27 -10.84
CA GLY A 120 10.88 5.15 -10.20
C GLY A 120 11.50 4.56 -8.93
N LEU A 121 10.72 3.87 -8.10
CA LEU A 121 11.23 3.13 -6.93
C LEU A 121 12.24 2.05 -7.34
N ARG A 122 11.94 1.27 -8.38
CA ARG A 122 12.87 0.24 -8.90
C ARG A 122 14.15 0.86 -9.44
N GLU A 123 14.04 1.92 -10.23
CA GLU A 123 15.20 2.62 -10.80
C GLU A 123 16.13 3.16 -9.70
N LEU A 124 15.55 3.74 -8.65
CA LEU A 124 16.30 4.32 -7.54
C LEU A 124 16.82 3.27 -6.53
N GLY A 125 16.57 1.98 -6.77
CA GLY A 125 16.97 0.87 -5.88
C GLY A 125 16.25 0.92 -4.54
N ILE A 126 15.03 1.44 -4.51
CA ILE A 126 14.23 1.63 -3.30
C ILE A 126 13.40 0.39 -3.09
N ASN A 127 13.96 -0.53 -2.31
CA ASN A 127 13.18 -1.61 -1.74
C ASN A 127 12.57 -1.08 -0.45
N ILE A 128 11.33 -0.65 -0.55
CA ILE A 128 10.51 -0.50 0.64
C ILE A 128 10.17 -1.93 1.01
N ASN A 129 10.80 -2.45 2.07
CA ASN A 129 10.12 -3.46 2.85
C ASN A 129 8.87 -2.74 3.33
N THR A 130 7.80 -2.82 2.54
CA THR A 130 6.51 -2.26 2.89
C THR A 130 6.25 -2.86 4.23
N GLN A 131 6.42 -2.05 5.27
CA GLN A 131 5.84 -2.39 6.54
C GLN A 131 4.36 -2.30 6.25
N PHE A 132 3.82 -3.44 5.84
CA PHE A 132 2.45 -3.79 5.99
C PHE A 132 2.01 -3.15 7.28
N ASN A 133 1.13 -2.15 7.20
CA ASN A 133 0.85 -1.31 8.34
C ASN A 133 0.15 -2.21 9.38
N MET A 134 0.93 -2.82 10.26
CA MET A 134 0.41 -3.70 11.30
C MET A 134 -0.31 -2.89 12.38
N MET A 135 -0.41 -1.56 12.24
CA MET A 135 -1.29 -0.71 13.04
C MET A 135 -2.69 -0.58 12.44
N LYS A 136 -2.94 -1.06 11.21
CA LYS A 136 -4.31 -1.16 10.69
C LYS A 136 -5.06 -2.21 11.50
N GLU A 137 -6.15 -1.78 12.12
CA GLU A 137 -7.02 -2.67 12.89
C GLU A 137 -7.52 -3.82 12.02
N SER A 138 -7.44 -5.02 12.56
CA SER A 138 -7.95 -6.25 11.94
C SER A 138 -9.23 -6.65 12.67
N LYS A 139 -10.35 -6.76 11.94
CA LYS A 139 -11.62 -7.24 12.50
C LYS A 139 -11.47 -8.69 12.94
N SER A 140 -10.70 -9.48 12.19
CA SER A 140 -10.45 -10.89 12.47
C SER A 140 -9.72 -11.14 13.78
N GLU A 141 -8.85 -10.23 14.24
CA GLU A 141 -8.17 -10.35 15.53
C GLU A 141 -9.14 -10.42 16.71
N ALA A 142 -10.27 -9.68 16.65
CA ALA A 142 -11.27 -9.68 17.71
C ALA A 142 -11.91 -11.06 17.96
N PHE A 143 -11.84 -11.96 16.97
CA PHE A 143 -12.42 -13.30 17.05
C PHE A 143 -11.37 -14.38 17.33
N PHE A 144 -10.07 -14.09 17.13
CA PHE A 144 -9.01 -15.10 17.26
C PHE A 144 -8.83 -15.55 18.71
N HIS A 145 -9.13 -16.82 18.95
CA HIS A 145 -9.18 -17.44 20.28
C HIS A 145 -10.04 -16.68 21.31
N ALA A 146 -11.01 -15.89 20.85
CA ALA A 146 -11.93 -15.15 21.71
C ALA A 146 -13.15 -16.00 22.08
N GLN A 147 -13.68 -15.80 23.30
CA GLN A 147 -14.92 -16.43 23.74
C GLN A 147 -16.14 -15.82 23.02
N PRO A 148 -17.24 -16.58 22.83
CA PRO A 148 -17.49 -17.93 23.37
C PRO A 148 -16.99 -19.06 22.47
N ASN A 149 -16.68 -18.79 21.20
CA ASN A 149 -16.50 -19.85 20.22
C ASN A 149 -15.04 -20.30 20.01
N ASN A 150 -14.07 -19.51 20.49
CA ASN A 150 -12.63 -19.80 20.41
C ASN A 150 -12.17 -20.12 18.97
N TRP A 151 -12.30 -19.15 18.06
CA TRP A 151 -12.07 -19.37 16.63
C TRP A 151 -10.58 -19.52 16.33
N ASN A 152 -10.24 -20.46 15.44
CA ASN A 152 -8.86 -20.62 14.98
C ASN A 152 -8.50 -19.55 13.93
N CYS A 153 -7.23 -19.50 13.51
CA CYS A 153 -6.76 -18.47 12.58
C CYS A 153 -7.47 -18.45 11.22
N ALA A 154 -7.93 -19.58 10.69
CA ALA A 154 -8.69 -19.63 9.44
C ALA A 154 -10.13 -19.14 9.63
N GLN A 155 -10.77 -19.59 10.72
CA GLN A 155 -12.11 -19.17 11.08
C GLN A 155 -12.17 -17.66 11.33
N SER A 156 -11.22 -17.09 12.07
CA SER A 156 -11.15 -15.66 12.38
C SER A 156 -11.14 -14.78 11.13
N ILE A 157 -10.45 -15.20 10.06
CA ILE A 157 -10.46 -14.51 8.77
C ILE A 157 -11.87 -14.50 8.17
N GLN A 158 -12.52 -15.67 8.11
CA GLN A 158 -13.89 -15.77 7.61
C GLN A 158 -14.88 -14.95 8.45
N LYS A 159 -14.67 -14.85 9.78
CA LYS A 159 -15.51 -14.02 10.67
C LYS A 159 -15.34 -12.54 10.42
N GLY A 160 -14.10 -12.07 10.36
CA GLY A 160 -13.79 -10.66 10.21
C GLY A 160 -14.28 -10.12 8.87
N LEU A 161 -14.28 -10.97 7.84
CA LEU A 161 -14.74 -10.66 6.49
C LEU A 161 -16.12 -11.26 6.17
N GLN A 162 -16.92 -11.56 7.19
CA GLN A 162 -18.23 -12.22 7.02
C GLN A 162 -19.18 -11.42 6.10
N GLU A 163 -19.09 -10.08 6.08
CA GLU A 163 -19.84 -9.22 5.17
C GLU A 163 -19.48 -9.45 3.69
N VAL A 164 -18.24 -9.85 3.41
CA VAL A 164 -17.74 -10.12 2.06
C VAL A 164 -18.11 -11.53 1.61
N THR A 165 -18.04 -12.50 2.53
CA THR A 165 -18.19 -13.93 2.24
C THR A 165 -19.64 -14.37 2.31
N GLY A 166 -20.48 -13.70 3.12
CA GLY A 166 -21.87 -14.07 3.35
C GLY A 166 -22.06 -15.36 4.15
N MET A 167 -20.98 -15.95 4.70
CA MET A 167 -21.05 -17.22 5.42
C MET A 167 -21.69 -17.07 6.80
N THR A 168 -22.47 -18.06 7.25
CA THR A 168 -22.95 -18.12 8.64
C THR A 168 -21.87 -18.66 9.59
N ASP A 169 -22.05 -18.48 10.91
CA ASP A 169 -21.11 -18.98 11.90
C ASP A 169 -21.04 -20.52 11.89
N GLU A 170 -22.16 -21.20 11.61
CA GLU A 170 -22.24 -22.65 11.44
C GLU A 170 -21.46 -23.12 10.21
N GLU A 171 -21.53 -22.39 9.11
CA GLU A 171 -20.76 -22.70 7.90
C GLU A 171 -19.26 -22.50 8.14
N ILE A 172 -18.88 -21.43 8.83
CA ILE A 172 -17.48 -21.16 9.17
C ILE A 172 -16.96 -22.25 10.12
N GLU A 173 -17.77 -22.67 11.09
CA GLU A 173 -17.47 -23.79 11.98
C GLU A 173 -17.25 -25.08 11.19
N ALA A 174 -18.20 -25.46 10.34
CA ALA A 174 -18.15 -26.70 9.58
C ALA A 174 -16.96 -26.76 8.61
N GLN A 175 -16.66 -25.65 7.92
CA GLN A 175 -15.69 -25.65 6.83
C GLN A 175 -14.25 -25.35 7.30
N TYR A 176 -14.07 -24.48 8.30
CA TYR A 176 -12.76 -23.92 8.64
C TYR A 176 -12.20 -24.38 10.01
N ARG A 177 -12.96 -25.09 10.84
CA ARG A 177 -12.45 -25.64 12.13
C ARG A 177 -11.24 -26.56 11.94
N SER A 178 -11.21 -27.32 10.85
CA SER A 178 -10.12 -28.22 10.47
C SER A 178 -8.91 -27.53 9.85
N LYS A 179 -8.97 -26.22 9.55
CA LYS A 179 -7.94 -25.49 8.77
C LYS A 179 -6.93 -24.72 9.63
N GLY A 180 -7.14 -24.66 10.95
CA GLY A 180 -6.19 -24.05 11.88
C GLY A 180 -4.98 -24.94 12.20
N GLY A 181 -3.85 -24.31 12.57
CA GLY A 181 -2.68 -25.01 13.12
C GLY A 181 -1.83 -25.78 12.10
N GLY A 182 -1.84 -25.38 10.83
CA GLY A 182 -1.10 -26.05 9.76
C GLY A 182 -1.80 -27.28 9.21
N ARG A 183 -3.11 -27.40 9.42
CA ARG A 183 -3.96 -28.46 8.87
C ARG A 183 -4.67 -28.06 7.58
N ALA A 184 -4.48 -26.82 7.12
CA ALA A 184 -4.83 -26.43 5.76
C ALA A 184 -3.96 -27.18 4.74
N GLU A 185 -4.38 -27.18 3.48
CA GLU A 185 -3.69 -27.88 2.40
C GLU A 185 -2.21 -27.48 2.31
N GLY A 186 -1.32 -28.45 2.08
CA GLY A 186 0.12 -28.23 2.05
C GLY A 186 0.76 -27.78 3.37
N GLY A 187 0.03 -27.81 4.49
CA GLY A 187 0.52 -27.29 5.77
C GLY A 187 0.47 -25.76 5.90
N LEU A 188 -0.28 -25.11 5.01
CA LEU A 188 -0.38 -23.67 4.91
C LEU A 188 -0.88 -23.03 6.22
N CYS A 189 -0.47 -21.79 6.47
CA CYS A 189 -1.05 -20.96 7.51
C CYS A 189 -2.57 -20.85 7.30
N GLY A 190 -3.36 -21.17 8.33
CA GLY A 190 -4.82 -21.16 8.23
C GLY A 190 -5.40 -19.79 7.89
N ALA A 191 -4.80 -18.70 8.38
CA ALA A 191 -5.22 -17.35 8.04
C ALA A 191 -4.98 -17.03 6.55
N LEU A 192 -3.78 -17.33 6.04
CA LEU A 192 -3.44 -17.17 4.62
C LEU A 192 -4.34 -18.03 3.72
N TYR A 193 -4.58 -19.28 4.12
CA TYR A 193 -5.48 -20.19 3.41
C TYR A 193 -6.86 -19.58 3.27
N ALA A 194 -7.47 -19.15 4.38
CA ALA A 194 -8.80 -18.56 4.38
C ALA A 194 -8.86 -17.28 3.54
N ALA A 195 -7.87 -16.39 3.66
CA ALA A 195 -7.79 -15.17 2.85
C ALA A 195 -7.77 -15.48 1.35
N ASN A 196 -6.94 -16.45 0.92
CA ASN A 196 -6.88 -16.84 -0.48
C ASN A 196 -8.19 -17.47 -0.98
N CYS A 197 -8.89 -18.27 -0.17
CA CYS A 197 -10.21 -18.80 -0.53
C CYS A 197 -11.24 -17.68 -0.76
N ILE A 198 -11.22 -16.62 0.07
CA ILE A 198 -12.10 -15.45 -0.10
C ILE A 198 -11.80 -14.74 -1.42
N LEU A 199 -10.52 -14.51 -1.71
CA LEU A 199 -10.09 -13.84 -2.94
C LEU A 199 -10.43 -14.65 -4.18
N GLU A 200 -10.19 -15.97 -4.13
CA GLU A 200 -10.55 -16.89 -5.21
C GLU A 200 -12.06 -16.88 -5.49
N ALA A 201 -12.90 -16.88 -4.46
CA ALA A 201 -14.36 -16.77 -4.62
C ALA A 201 -14.80 -15.44 -5.27
N LYS A 202 -13.96 -14.40 -5.22
CA LYS A 202 -14.17 -13.11 -5.92
C LYS A 202 -13.39 -13.00 -7.24
N SER A 203 -12.82 -14.11 -7.73
CA SER A 203 -11.96 -14.14 -8.93
C SER A 203 -10.73 -13.21 -8.85
N LEU A 204 -10.24 -12.97 -7.63
CA LEU A 204 -9.06 -12.15 -7.37
C LEU A 204 -7.82 -13.04 -7.18
N LYS A 205 -6.66 -12.48 -7.52
CA LYS A 205 -5.37 -13.16 -7.32
C LYS A 205 -5.12 -13.41 -5.83
N PRO A 206 -4.46 -14.53 -5.46
CA PRO A 206 -4.06 -14.80 -4.08
C PRO A 206 -2.99 -13.81 -3.59
N VAL A 207 -2.78 -13.77 -2.28
CA VAL A 207 -1.82 -12.90 -1.59
C VAL A 207 -0.62 -13.66 -0.99
N THR A 208 -0.38 -14.87 -1.50
CA THR A 208 0.65 -15.79 -0.97
C THR A 208 2.05 -15.20 -1.04
N GLN A 209 2.39 -14.54 -2.15
CA GLN A 209 3.74 -13.98 -2.36
C GLN A 209 4.00 -12.81 -1.40
N GLU A 210 3.00 -11.95 -1.23
CA GLU A 210 3.06 -10.79 -0.33
C GLU A 210 3.08 -11.23 1.14
N PHE A 211 2.29 -12.25 1.48
CA PHE A 211 2.33 -12.85 2.80
C PHE A 211 3.70 -13.44 3.11
N GLU A 212 4.28 -14.21 2.17
CA GLU A 212 5.61 -14.81 2.34
C GLU A 212 6.72 -13.75 2.42
N ALA A 213 6.67 -12.74 1.57
CA ALA A 213 7.63 -11.63 1.58
C ALA A 213 7.65 -10.92 2.94
N TYR A 214 6.50 -10.82 3.62
CA TYR A 214 6.39 -10.17 4.92
C TYR A 214 6.68 -11.11 6.10
N ALA A 215 6.02 -12.27 6.14
CA ALA A 215 6.11 -13.19 7.26
C ALA A 215 7.33 -14.12 7.20
N GLY A 216 8.02 -14.17 6.07
CA GLY A 216 9.20 -15.00 5.80
C GLY A 216 8.90 -16.44 5.40
N ALA A 217 7.65 -16.90 5.54
CA ALA A 217 7.20 -18.22 5.10
C ALA A 217 5.66 -18.28 5.00
N THR A 218 5.15 -19.37 4.44
CA THR A 218 3.70 -19.58 4.26
C THR A 218 3.12 -20.72 5.10
N THR A 219 3.96 -21.65 5.59
CA THR A 219 3.51 -22.82 6.36
C THR A 219 3.56 -22.59 7.86
N CYS A 220 2.62 -23.16 8.62
CA CYS A 220 2.64 -23.03 10.09
C CYS A 220 3.92 -23.61 10.71
N ARG A 221 4.54 -24.62 10.11
CA ARG A 221 5.79 -25.22 10.60
C ARG A 221 6.94 -24.21 10.56
N ALA A 222 7.15 -23.56 9.42
CA ALA A 222 8.21 -22.56 9.26
C ALA A 222 7.92 -21.30 10.09
N LEU A 223 6.67 -20.81 10.04
CA LEU A 223 6.24 -19.62 10.78
C LEU A 223 6.41 -19.79 12.29
N LYS A 224 5.92 -20.90 12.87
CA LYS A 224 6.00 -21.14 14.32
C LYS A 224 7.37 -21.62 14.79
N GLY A 225 8.11 -22.31 13.92
CA GLY A 225 9.40 -22.91 14.23
C GLY A 225 10.52 -21.88 14.17
N GLU A 226 11.16 -21.79 13.01
CA GLU A 226 12.37 -20.99 12.79
C GLU A 226 12.09 -19.49 12.93
N LEU A 227 10.99 -19.01 12.35
CA LEU A 227 10.69 -17.58 12.26
C LEU A 227 10.02 -17.03 13.52
N LYS A 228 9.42 -17.91 14.34
CA LYS A 228 8.63 -17.56 15.53
C LYS A 228 7.59 -16.45 15.28
N PHE A 229 7.04 -16.39 14.06
CA PHE A 229 6.07 -15.38 13.65
C PHE A 229 4.71 -15.65 14.34
N PRO A 230 4.16 -14.72 15.13
CA PRO A 230 2.98 -14.99 15.95
C PRO A 230 1.71 -15.26 15.12
N CYS A 231 0.90 -16.25 15.53
CA CYS A 231 -0.35 -16.59 14.82
C CYS A 231 -1.32 -15.41 14.66
N ILE A 232 -1.42 -14.55 15.68
CA ILE A 232 -2.29 -13.38 15.64
C ILE A 232 -1.81 -12.37 14.58
N GLN A 233 -0.50 -12.28 14.37
CA GLN A 233 0.08 -11.46 13.31
C GLN A 233 -0.18 -12.06 11.94
N CYS A 234 -0.23 -13.39 11.81
CA CYS A 234 -0.69 -14.03 10.57
C CYS A 234 -2.15 -13.67 10.25
N VAL A 235 -3.02 -13.57 11.27
CA VAL A 235 -4.42 -13.17 11.10
C VAL A 235 -4.49 -11.74 10.58
N ARG A 236 -3.83 -10.80 11.27
CA ARG A 236 -3.77 -9.39 10.86
C ARG A 236 -3.21 -9.21 9.44
N LEU A 237 -2.09 -9.86 9.14
CA LEU A 237 -1.43 -9.79 7.83
C LEU A 237 -2.33 -10.31 6.72
N ALA A 238 -2.94 -11.50 6.91
CA ALA A 238 -3.81 -12.10 5.90
C ALA A 238 -5.08 -11.28 5.66
N GLU A 239 -5.70 -10.72 6.70
CA GLU A 239 -6.88 -9.86 6.55
C GLU A 239 -6.55 -8.60 5.75
N ASN A 240 -5.56 -7.81 6.17
CA ASN A 240 -5.34 -6.54 5.45
C ASN A 240 -4.87 -6.80 4.00
N LEU A 241 -4.19 -7.93 3.71
CA LEU A 241 -3.75 -8.25 2.35
C LEU A 241 -4.97 -8.57 1.49
N ALA A 242 -5.91 -9.34 2.05
CA ALA A 242 -7.18 -9.62 1.41
C ALA A 242 -7.99 -8.34 1.18
N GLU A 243 -8.12 -7.47 2.18
CA GLU A 243 -8.86 -6.21 2.06
C GLU A 243 -8.26 -5.29 0.99
N GLN A 244 -6.94 -5.12 0.95
CA GLN A 244 -6.27 -4.35 -0.11
C GLN A 244 -6.64 -4.87 -1.50
N ARG A 245 -6.70 -6.19 -1.65
CA ARG A 245 -7.08 -6.82 -2.93
C ARG A 245 -8.58 -6.65 -3.21
N LEU A 246 -9.44 -6.78 -2.21
CA LEU A 246 -10.89 -6.61 -2.34
C LEU A 246 -11.26 -5.15 -2.69
N SER A 247 -10.57 -4.16 -2.13
CA SER A 247 -10.77 -2.74 -2.43
C SER A 247 -10.26 -2.32 -3.82
N SER A 248 -9.53 -3.18 -4.52
CA SER A 248 -9.06 -2.92 -5.89
C SER A 248 -10.08 -3.30 -6.98
N LEU A 249 -11.25 -3.81 -6.60
CA LEU A 249 -12.36 -4.03 -7.53
C LEU A 249 -12.94 -2.67 -7.98
N PRO A 250 -13.15 -2.44 -9.29
CA PRO A 250 -13.94 -1.31 -9.74
C PRO A 250 -15.33 -1.42 -9.13
N THR A 251 -15.81 -0.35 -8.48
CA THR A 251 -17.24 -0.23 -8.19
C THR A 251 -17.98 -0.31 -9.51
N GLU A 252 -18.77 -1.37 -9.70
CA GLU A 252 -19.72 -1.47 -10.80
C GLU A 252 -20.64 -0.23 -10.74
N GLY A 253 -20.59 0.56 -11.81
CA GLY A 253 -21.50 1.66 -12.08
C GLY A 253 -22.57 1.24 -13.07
#